data_AF-A0A7S3JM62-F1
#
_entry.id   AF-A0A7S3JM62-F1
#
_cell.length_a   1.000
_cell.length_b   1.000
_cell.length_c   1.000
_cell.angle_alpha   90.00
_cell.angle_beta   90.00
_cell.angle_gamma   90.00
#
_symmetry.space_group_name_H-M   'P 1'
#
loop_
_entity.id
_entity.type
_entity.pdbx_description
1 polymer ?
#
loop_
_entity_poly.entity_id
_entity_poly.type
_entity_poly.pdbx_seq_one_letter_code
_entity_poly.pdbx_strand_id
1 'polypeptide(L)'
;SVVSSVYFMYDPKYDFLAPGVFGAIREIEYTNKIRKDFDANVKFYYMGYYIQDCQKSVYKGEYHPSELLCPETYTWVPLEQVKDSIAQHGYCRFADDEVVVVSNMDIADDEATSLANSFFFYYREYSMILNLNALNPDAVDDIKNVIKHLVKTVGKDLYPKLIFTL
;
A
#
# COMPACT_ATOMS: atom_id res chain seq x y z
N SER A 1 15.65 3.48 -0.31
CA SER A 1 15.96 2.07 -0.57
C SER A 1 15.85 1.27 0.72
N VAL A 2 15.28 0.06 0.70
CA VAL A 2 15.03 -0.81 1.87
C VAL A 2 15.41 -2.25 1.53
N VAL A 3 15.88 -3.02 2.52
CA VAL A 3 16.09 -4.48 2.38
C VAL A 3 14.85 -5.18 2.90
N SER A 4 14.33 -6.19 2.18
CA SER A 4 13.19 -6.97 2.63
C SER A 4 13.36 -8.45 2.32
N SER A 5 13.02 -9.28 3.31
CA SER A 5 12.72 -10.70 3.12
C SER A 5 11.31 -10.94 3.68
N VAL A 6 10.44 -11.55 2.88
CA VAL A 6 9.02 -11.74 3.25
C VAL A 6 8.78 -13.13 3.79
N TYR A 7 9.50 -14.13 3.28
CA TYR A 7 9.30 -15.53 3.62
C TYR A 7 10.63 -16.21 3.93
N PHE A 8 10.72 -16.81 5.11
CA PHE A 8 11.82 -17.66 5.53
C PHE A 8 11.28 -19.06 5.82
N MET A 9 11.61 -20.03 4.96
CA MET A 9 11.12 -21.41 5.08
C MET A 9 12.23 -22.34 5.59
N TYR A 10 11.89 -23.21 6.53
CA TYR A 10 12.79 -24.21 7.09
C TYR A 10 12.02 -25.49 7.45
N ASP A 11 12.74 -26.61 7.56
CA ASP A 11 12.18 -27.87 8.03
C ASP A 11 11.85 -27.76 9.54
N PRO A 12 10.59 -28.02 9.97
CA PRO A 12 10.16 -27.93 11.37
C PRO A 12 11.02 -28.74 12.35
N LYS A 13 11.73 -29.77 11.89
CA LYS A 13 12.71 -30.51 12.70
C LYS A 13 13.76 -29.60 13.35
N TYR A 14 14.08 -28.46 12.74
CA TYR A 14 15.09 -27.52 13.21
C TYR A 14 14.52 -26.31 13.94
N ASP A 15 13.25 -26.32 14.34
CA ASP A 15 12.61 -25.21 15.04
C ASP A 15 13.35 -24.80 16.33
N PHE A 16 13.96 -25.78 17.02
CA PHE A 16 14.77 -25.56 18.22
C PHE A 16 16.02 -24.68 18.00
N LEU A 17 16.45 -24.50 16.74
CA LEU A 17 17.55 -23.60 16.38
C LEU A 17 17.08 -22.17 16.14
N ALA A 18 15.77 -21.90 16.21
CA ALA A 18 15.14 -20.62 15.92
C ALA A 18 15.65 -19.99 14.60
N PRO A 19 15.59 -20.71 13.46
CA PRO A 19 16.26 -20.29 12.23
C PRO A 19 15.69 -18.97 11.65
N GLY A 20 14.43 -18.62 11.96
CA GLY A 20 13.88 -17.30 11.64
C GLY A 20 14.52 -16.14 12.41
N VAL A 21 14.91 -16.35 13.67
CA VAL A 21 15.65 -15.38 14.49
C VAL A 21 17.08 -15.22 13.95
N PHE A 22 17.73 -16.35 13.65
CA PHE A 22 19.07 -16.33 13.03
C PHE A 22 19.06 -15.62 11.67
N GLY A 23 18.08 -15.92 10.82
CA GLY A 23 17.88 -15.26 9.53
C GLY A 23 17.73 -13.75 9.67
N ALA A 24 16.87 -13.29 10.57
CA ALA A 24 16.67 -11.87 10.83
C ALA A 24 17.96 -11.16 11.27
N ILE A 25 18.76 -11.76 12.16
CA ILE A 25 20.05 -11.20 12.58
C ILE A 25 21.00 -11.05 11.38
N ARG A 26 21.09 -12.08 10.53
CA ARG A 26 21.94 -12.05 9.34
C ARG A 26 21.49 -11.00 8.33
N GLU A 27 20.20 -10.78 8.19
CA GLU A 27 19.64 -9.76 7.30
C GLU A 27 19.83 -8.33 7.84
N ILE A 28 19.77 -8.14 9.16
CA ILE A 28 20.14 -6.88 9.81
C ILE A 28 21.62 -6.58 9.56
N GLU A 29 22.51 -7.56 9.76
CA GLU A 29 23.95 -7.42 9.47
C GLU A 29 24.18 -7.10 8.00
N TYR A 30 23.47 -7.78 7.09
CA TYR A 30 23.56 -7.53 5.67
C TYR A 30 23.07 -6.12 5.28
N THR A 31 21.99 -5.64 5.88
CA THR A 31 21.48 -4.27 5.69
C THR A 31 22.53 -3.24 6.11
N ASN A 32 23.21 -3.47 7.24
CA ASN A 32 24.31 -2.61 7.68
C ASN A 32 25.52 -2.65 6.72
N LYS A 33 25.82 -3.82 6.16
CA LYS A 33 26.87 -3.98 5.15
C LYS A 33 26.52 -3.21 3.87
N ILE A 34 25.30 -3.33 3.36
CA ILE A 34 24.83 -2.55 2.20
C ILE A 34 24.95 -1.06 2.48
N ARG A 35 24.51 -0.63 3.67
CA ARG A 35 24.58 0.77 4.09
C ARG A 35 26.01 1.32 4.05
N LYS A 36 26.97 0.53 4.50
CA LYS A 36 28.39 0.92 4.58
C LYS A 36 29.09 0.88 3.22
N ASP A 37 28.86 -0.18 2.46
CA ASP A 37 29.67 -0.51 1.28
C ASP A 37 29.04 -0.01 -0.04
N PHE A 38 27.73 0.26 -0.08
CA PHE A 38 27.00 0.55 -1.32
C PHE A 38 26.11 1.81 -1.26
N ASP A 39 25.18 1.92 -0.30
CA ASP A 39 24.21 3.02 -0.24
C ASP A 39 23.90 3.44 1.20
N ALA A 40 24.46 4.57 1.63
CA ALA A 40 24.25 5.13 2.97
C ALA A 40 22.78 5.48 3.31
N ASN A 41 21.90 5.52 2.30
CA ASN A 41 20.47 5.76 2.48
C ASN A 41 19.69 4.51 2.85
N VAL A 42 20.26 3.31 2.71
CA VAL A 42 19.66 2.06 3.18
C VAL A 42 19.81 2.00 4.69
N LYS A 43 18.75 2.39 5.42
CA LYS A 43 18.77 2.45 6.89
C LYS A 43 17.77 1.48 7.54
N PHE A 44 16.85 0.95 6.74
CA PHE A 44 15.72 0.17 7.23
C PHE A 44 15.76 -1.24 6.66
N TYR A 45 15.34 -2.19 7.50
CA TYR A 45 15.13 -3.58 7.14
C TYR A 45 13.66 -3.91 7.40
N TYR A 46 12.96 -4.29 6.35
CA TYR A 46 11.52 -4.56 6.38
C TYR A 46 11.27 -6.07 6.56
N MET A 47 10.79 -6.43 7.75
CA MET A 47 10.52 -7.82 8.18
C MET A 47 9.12 -8.34 7.82
N GLY A 48 8.35 -7.58 7.03
CA GLY A 48 6.98 -7.93 6.68
C GLY A 48 5.97 -7.67 7.80
N TYR A 49 4.85 -8.40 7.77
CA TYR A 49 3.76 -8.23 8.72
C TYR A 49 4.15 -8.62 10.15
N TYR A 50 3.57 -7.87 11.09
CA TYR A 50 3.61 -8.11 12.52
C TYR A 50 2.22 -8.52 13.02
N ILE A 51 2.12 -9.72 13.59
CA ILE A 51 0.89 -10.26 14.16
C ILE A 51 1.12 -10.49 15.66
N GLN A 52 0.51 -9.64 16.48
CA GLN A 52 0.68 -9.63 17.95
C GLN A 52 0.33 -10.98 18.59
N ASP A 53 -0.70 -11.66 18.09
CA ASP A 53 -1.19 -12.91 18.68
C ASP A 53 -0.42 -14.16 18.23
N CYS A 54 0.57 -14.02 17.35
CA CYS A 54 1.29 -15.14 16.76
C CYS A 54 2.75 -15.16 17.20
N GLN A 55 3.14 -16.16 18.00
CA GLN A 55 4.52 -16.33 18.49
C GLN A 55 5.58 -16.28 17.36
N LYS A 56 5.24 -16.79 16.17
CA LYS A 56 6.13 -16.78 14.99
C LYS A 56 6.33 -15.40 14.38
N SER A 57 5.55 -14.41 14.77
CA SER A 57 5.68 -13.03 14.28
C SER A 57 6.17 -12.07 15.36
N VAL A 58 5.83 -12.31 16.63
CA VAL A 58 6.13 -11.39 17.74
C VAL A 58 7.63 -11.16 17.91
N TYR A 59 8.47 -12.17 17.64
CA TYR A 59 9.92 -12.04 17.75
C TYR A 59 10.52 -10.91 16.90
N LYS A 60 9.86 -10.52 15.81
CA LYS A 60 10.30 -9.42 14.93
C LYS A 60 10.29 -8.07 15.67
N GLY A 61 9.40 -7.92 16.64
CA GLY A 61 9.27 -6.70 17.44
C GLY A 61 10.34 -6.54 18.52
N GLU A 62 11.12 -7.58 18.79
CA GLU A 62 12.17 -7.57 19.83
C GLU A 62 13.48 -6.92 19.33
N TYR A 63 13.59 -6.60 18.04
CA TYR A 63 14.72 -5.88 17.48
C TYR A 63 14.45 -4.38 17.52
N HIS A 64 15.34 -3.60 18.14
CA HIS A 64 15.13 -2.16 18.29
C HIS A 64 16.09 -1.31 17.43
N PRO A 65 15.63 -0.14 16.94
CA PRO A 65 14.25 0.36 16.99
C PRO A 65 13.32 -0.42 16.04
N SER A 66 12.06 -0.63 16.45
CA SER A 66 11.01 -1.28 15.65
C SER A 66 9.83 -0.32 15.44
N GLU A 67 9.33 -0.27 14.22
CA GLU A 67 8.24 0.61 13.80
C GLU A 67 7.18 -0.18 13.03
N LEU A 68 5.91 0.19 13.20
CA LEU A 68 4.78 -0.33 12.44
C LEU A 68 4.18 0.76 11.57
N LEU A 69 3.72 0.37 10.38
CA LEU A 69 2.99 1.25 9.49
C LEU A 69 1.52 1.34 9.92
N CYS A 70 1.03 2.55 10.17
CA CYS A 70 -0.38 2.81 10.42
C CYS A 70 -1.21 2.44 9.18
N PRO A 71 -2.25 1.58 9.31
CA PRO A 71 -3.04 1.15 8.16
C PRO A 71 -3.91 2.26 7.55
N GLU A 72 -4.22 3.31 8.33
CA GLU A 72 -5.06 4.43 7.88
C GLU A 72 -4.25 5.62 7.36
N THR A 73 -3.20 6.02 8.07
CA THR A 73 -2.44 7.24 7.76
C THR A 73 -1.16 6.96 6.96
N TYR A 74 -0.73 5.69 6.88
CA TYR A 74 0.55 5.30 6.32
C TYR A 74 1.77 5.97 6.99
N THR A 75 1.60 6.41 8.24
CA THR A 75 2.69 6.91 9.08
C THR A 75 3.37 5.75 9.81
N TRP A 76 4.70 5.76 9.88
CA TRP A 76 5.47 4.83 10.71
C TRP A 76 5.42 5.27 12.18
N VAL A 77 5.03 4.36 13.07
CA VAL A 77 4.88 4.60 14.51
C VAL A 77 5.72 3.58 15.29
N PRO A 78 6.43 3.98 16.36
CA PRO A 78 7.19 3.05 17.18
C PRO A 78 6.32 1.93 17.76
N LEU A 79 6.77 0.67 17.64
CA LEU A 79 6.00 -0.50 18.07
C LEU A 79 5.62 -0.44 19.56
N GLU A 80 6.54 0.03 20.42
CA GLU A 80 6.32 0.15 21.87
C GLU A 80 5.13 1.04 22.24
N GLN A 81 4.76 2.01 21.40
CA GLN A 81 3.63 2.91 21.67
C GLN A 81 2.28 2.27 21.34
N VAL A 82 2.27 1.27 20.45
CA VAL A 82 1.03 0.70 19.89
C VAL A 82 0.78 -0.74 20.29
N LYS A 83 1.79 -1.43 20.84
CA LYS A 83 1.73 -2.84 21.25
C LYS A 83 0.55 -3.14 22.18
N ASP A 84 0.34 -2.30 23.20
CA ASP A 84 -0.76 -2.46 24.16
C ASP A 84 -2.12 -2.17 23.52
N SER A 85 -2.19 -1.18 22.63
CA SER A 85 -3.43 -0.82 21.93
C SER A 85 -3.88 -1.94 21.01
N ILE A 86 -2.95 -2.56 20.27
CA ILE A 86 -3.20 -3.73 19.41
C ILE A 86 -3.69 -4.91 20.23
N ALA A 87 -3.04 -5.19 21.37
CA ALA A 87 -3.41 -6.31 22.24
C ALA A 87 -4.83 -6.16 22.85
N GLN A 88 -5.28 -4.93 23.10
CA GLN A 88 -6.59 -4.66 23.70
C GLN A 88 -7.74 -4.59 22.69
N HIS A 89 -7.50 -4.00 21.51
CA HIS A 89 -8.56 -3.65 20.56
C HIS A 89 -8.47 -4.43 19.24
N GLY A 90 -7.40 -5.19 19.00
CA GLY A 90 -7.12 -5.84 17.73
C GLY A 90 -6.74 -4.82 16.65
N TYR A 91 -7.65 -4.57 15.71
CA TYR A 91 -7.46 -3.51 14.71
C TYR A 91 -7.66 -2.14 15.36
N CYS A 92 -6.60 -1.35 15.40
CA CYS A 92 -6.66 0.03 15.86
C CYS A 92 -5.79 0.93 14.98
N ARG A 93 -6.13 2.23 14.98
CA ARG A 93 -5.33 3.26 14.35
C ARG A 93 -4.12 3.57 15.23
N PHE A 94 -2.95 3.69 14.61
CA PHE A 94 -1.67 3.86 15.31
C PHE A 94 -1.20 5.31 15.39
N ALA A 95 -1.60 6.16 14.44
CA ALA A 95 -1.16 7.55 14.33
C ALA A 95 -2.33 8.52 14.39
N ASP A 96 -2.17 9.61 15.14
CA ASP A 96 -3.18 10.66 15.28
C ASP A 96 -3.23 11.61 14.06
N ASP A 97 -2.26 11.52 13.13
CA ASP A 97 -2.19 12.35 11.93
C ASP A 97 -3.50 12.35 11.16
N GLU A 98 -3.95 13.50 10.66
CA GLU A 98 -5.15 13.56 9.82
C GLU A 98 -5.04 12.57 8.66
N VAL A 99 -6.07 11.72 8.51
CA VAL A 99 -6.20 10.91 7.30
C VAL A 99 -6.29 11.92 6.17
N VAL A 100 -5.48 11.76 5.12
CA VAL A 100 -5.65 12.52 3.88
C VAL A 100 -6.98 12.08 3.28
N VAL A 101 -8.05 12.73 3.72
CA VAL A 101 -9.36 12.61 3.11
C VAL A 101 -9.18 13.25 1.75
N VAL A 102 -9.29 12.45 0.69
CA VAL A 102 -9.31 12.99 -0.68
C VAL A 102 -10.50 13.93 -0.75
N SER A 103 -10.23 15.22 -0.60
CA SER A 103 -11.24 16.26 -0.58
C SER A 103 -11.79 16.34 -2.00
N ASN A 104 -13.11 16.18 -2.11
CA ASN A 104 -13.91 16.16 -3.34
C ASN A 104 -14.26 14.75 -3.85
N MET A 105 -15.16 14.09 -3.13
CA MET A 105 -15.90 12.92 -3.62
C MET A 105 -17.13 13.30 -4.47
N ASP A 106 -17.45 14.59 -4.63
CA ASP A 106 -18.51 15.02 -5.54
C ASP A 106 -17.95 15.95 -6.62
N ILE A 107 -18.39 15.73 -7.85
CA ILE A 107 -18.06 16.56 -9.01
C ILE A 107 -19.34 17.22 -9.53
N ALA A 108 -19.26 18.49 -9.91
CA ALA A 108 -20.31 19.15 -10.69
C ALA A 108 -20.43 18.54 -12.11
N ASP A 109 -21.60 18.67 -12.72
CA ASP A 109 -21.90 18.09 -14.04
C ASP A 109 -21.00 18.63 -15.16
N ASP A 110 -20.58 19.88 -15.08
CA ASP A 110 -19.69 20.53 -16.04
C ASP A 110 -18.26 19.94 -15.98
N GLU A 111 -17.78 19.68 -14.76
CA GLU A 111 -16.48 19.03 -14.53
C GLU A 111 -16.51 17.55 -14.95
N ALA A 112 -17.63 16.85 -14.70
CA ALA A 112 -17.81 15.47 -15.15
C ALA A 112 -17.76 15.37 -16.69
N THR A 113 -18.29 16.37 -17.39
CA THR A 113 -18.22 16.47 -18.86
C THR A 113 -16.79 16.69 -19.35
N SER A 114 -16.02 17.54 -18.66
CA SER A 114 -14.59 17.73 -18.97
C SER A 114 -13.76 16.46 -18.73
N LEU A 115 -14.00 15.76 -17.62
CA LEU A 115 -13.32 14.50 -17.25
C LEU A 115 -13.71 13.32 -18.15
N ALA A 116 -14.95 13.32 -18.66
CA ALA A 116 -15.39 12.38 -19.69
C ALA A 116 -14.60 12.58 -20.99
N ASN A 117 -14.38 13.84 -21.40
CA ASN A 117 -13.59 14.12 -22.60
C ASN A 117 -12.11 13.77 -22.47
N SER A 118 -11.56 13.65 -21.25
CA SER A 118 -10.18 13.18 -21.03
C SER A 118 -10.10 11.67 -20.72
N PHE A 119 -11.22 10.96 -20.72
CA PHE A 119 -11.26 9.53 -20.49
C PHE A 119 -10.83 8.76 -21.74
N PHE A 120 -9.81 7.93 -21.56
CA PHE A 120 -9.31 7.04 -22.61
C PHE A 120 -9.48 5.58 -22.19
N PHE A 121 -9.88 4.75 -23.14
CA PHE A 121 -9.95 3.31 -22.96
C PHE A 121 -9.13 2.61 -24.04
N TYR A 122 -8.45 1.55 -23.66
CA TYR A 122 -7.71 0.71 -24.59
C TYR A 122 -8.62 -0.39 -25.12
N TYR A 123 -8.81 -0.43 -26.44
CA TYR A 123 -9.61 -1.44 -27.13
C TYR A 123 -8.69 -2.57 -27.61
N ARG A 124 -8.76 -3.73 -26.96
CA ARG A 124 -7.81 -4.84 -27.18
C ARG A 124 -7.81 -5.39 -28.59
N GLU A 125 -8.98 -5.53 -29.20
CA GLU A 125 -9.13 -6.22 -30.49
C GLU A 125 -8.49 -5.45 -31.66
N TYR A 126 -8.42 -4.11 -31.58
CA TYR A 126 -7.71 -3.28 -32.57
C TYR A 126 -6.41 -2.67 -32.05
N SER A 127 -6.02 -2.95 -30.80
CA SER A 127 -4.81 -2.37 -30.17
C SER A 127 -4.76 -0.84 -30.22
N MET A 128 -5.90 -0.18 -30.06
CA MET A 128 -6.03 1.29 -30.17
C MET A 128 -6.53 1.91 -28.87
N ILE A 129 -6.09 3.14 -28.61
CA ILE A 129 -6.62 3.98 -27.53
C ILE A 129 -7.74 4.83 -28.13
N LEU A 130 -8.93 4.72 -27.55
CA LEU A 130 -10.11 5.47 -27.96
C LEU A 130 -10.53 6.42 -26.85
N ASN A 131 -11.20 7.50 -27.25
CA ASN A 131 -11.78 8.50 -26.36
C ASN A 131 -13.31 8.37 -26.39
N LEU A 132 -14.01 8.90 -25.38
CA LEU A 132 -15.47 8.88 -25.37
C LEU A 132 -16.11 9.58 -26.57
N ASN A 133 -15.46 10.58 -27.14
CA ASN A 133 -15.93 11.25 -28.36
C ASN A 133 -15.92 10.34 -29.60
N ALA A 134 -15.26 9.18 -29.53
CA ALA A 134 -15.28 8.17 -30.59
C ALA A 134 -16.45 7.16 -30.44
N LEU A 135 -17.26 7.27 -29.39
CA LEU A 135 -18.41 6.41 -29.12
C LEU A 135 -19.72 7.03 -29.62
N ASN A 136 -20.77 6.20 -29.73
CA ASN A 136 -22.11 6.64 -30.08
C ASN A 136 -22.63 7.68 -29.06
N PRO A 137 -23.22 8.82 -29.49
CA PRO A 137 -23.77 9.84 -28.61
C PRO A 137 -24.64 9.33 -27.44
N ASP A 138 -25.45 8.28 -27.67
CA ASP A 138 -26.30 7.70 -26.63
C ASP A 138 -25.51 7.04 -25.49
N ALA A 139 -24.35 6.45 -25.82
CA ALA A 139 -23.48 5.78 -24.86
C ALA A 139 -22.64 6.78 -24.02
N VAL A 140 -22.52 8.02 -24.49
CA VAL A 140 -21.74 9.06 -23.81
C VAL A 140 -22.37 9.44 -22.47
N ASP A 141 -23.70 9.51 -22.39
CA ASP A 141 -24.40 9.89 -21.16
C ASP A 141 -24.36 8.78 -20.10
N ASP A 142 -24.44 7.51 -20.50
CA ASP A 142 -24.24 6.38 -19.60
C ASP A 142 -22.82 6.38 -19.01
N ILE A 143 -21.80 6.64 -19.84
CA ILE A 143 -20.41 6.66 -19.37
C ILE A 143 -20.13 7.88 -18.49
N LYS A 144 -20.75 9.04 -18.73
CA LYS A 144 -20.67 10.17 -17.80
C LYS A 144 -21.17 9.81 -16.40
N ASN A 145 -22.27 9.07 -16.30
CA ASN A 145 -22.79 8.61 -15.01
C ASN A 145 -21.83 7.64 -14.31
N VAL A 146 -21.21 6.74 -15.07
CA VAL A 146 -20.17 5.83 -14.56
C VAL A 146 -18.95 6.63 -14.06
N ILE A 147 -18.50 7.64 -14.80
CA ILE A 147 -17.37 8.49 -14.41
C ILE A 147 -17.69 9.28 -13.13
N LYS A 148 -18.89 9.85 -13.01
CA LYS A 148 -19.33 10.51 -11.77
C LYS A 148 -19.26 9.56 -10.58
N HIS A 149 -19.73 8.32 -10.75
CA HIS A 149 -19.67 7.31 -9.70
C HIS A 149 -18.23 6.87 -9.37
N LEU A 150 -17.38 6.72 -10.39
CA LEU A 150 -15.98 6.34 -10.21
C LEU A 150 -15.18 7.42 -9.49
N VAL A 151 -15.31 8.68 -9.89
CA VAL A 151 -14.61 9.78 -9.21
C VAL A 151 -15.16 9.96 -7.79
N LYS A 152 -16.45 9.69 -7.56
CA LYS A 152 -16.99 9.67 -6.21
C LYS A 152 -16.39 8.58 -5.33
N THR A 153 -16.08 7.44 -5.92
CA THR A 153 -15.54 6.28 -5.20
C THR A 153 -14.04 6.39 -4.97
N VAL A 154 -13.29 6.85 -5.97
CA VAL A 154 -11.82 6.85 -5.97
C VAL A 154 -11.24 8.24 -5.66
N GLY A 155 -12.02 9.30 -5.82
CA GLY A 155 -11.61 10.68 -5.64
C GLY A 155 -10.98 11.32 -6.90
N LYS A 156 -11.05 12.66 -6.98
CA LYS A 156 -10.59 13.44 -8.15
C LYS A 156 -9.09 13.27 -8.43
N ASP A 157 -8.27 13.07 -7.41
CA ASP A 157 -6.80 12.99 -7.56
C ASP A 157 -6.31 11.65 -8.15
N LEU A 158 -7.09 10.59 -7.96
CA LEU A 158 -6.73 9.24 -8.37
C LEU A 158 -7.36 8.85 -9.70
N TYR A 159 -8.53 9.41 -10.05
CA TYR A 159 -9.21 9.13 -11.32
C TYR A 159 -8.31 9.27 -12.56
N PRO A 160 -7.51 10.35 -12.74
CA PRO A 160 -6.67 10.52 -13.93
C PRO A 160 -5.56 9.47 -14.08
N LYS A 161 -5.28 8.70 -13.02
CA LYS A 161 -4.25 7.65 -12.99
C LYS A 161 -4.82 6.26 -13.32
N LEU A 162 -6.15 6.14 -13.43
CA LEU A 162 -6.81 4.89 -13.77
C LEU A 162 -6.78 4.67 -15.28
N ILE A 163 -6.31 3.50 -15.71
CA ILE A 163 -6.35 3.08 -17.10
C ILE A 163 -7.35 1.94 -17.22
N PHE A 164 -8.37 2.12 -18.06
CA PHE A 164 -9.40 1.14 -18.28
C PHE A 164 -9.11 0.36 -19.58
N THR A 165 -9.22 -0.96 -19.48
CA THR A 165 -8.99 -1.88 -20.59
C THR A 165 -10.28 -2.61 -20.89
N LEU A 166 -10.76 -2.51 -22.14
CA LEU A 166 -11.94 -3.20 -22.64
C LEU A 166 -11.54 -4.29 -23.65
#